data_AF-A0A7V3I5I7-F1
#
_entry.id   AF-A0A7V3I5I7-F1
#
_cell.length_a   1.000
_cell.length_b   1.000
_cell.length_c   1.000
_cell.angle_alpha   90.00
_cell.angle_beta   90.00
_cell.angle_gamma   90.00
#
_symmetry.space_group_name_H-M   'P 1'
#
loop_
_entity.id
_entity.type
_entity.pdbx_description
1 polymer ?
#
loop_
_entity_poly.entity_id
_entity_poly.type
_entity_poly.pdbx_seq_one_letter_code
_entity_poly.pdbx_strand_id
1 'polypeptide(L)'
;MQAGPLSSDELRRMDAYWRAANYLSVGQIYLLDNPLLKRPLTLDDIKPRLLGHWGTTPGLNFIYVHLNRVIKERDLNMIYVCGPGHGGPALVANVYLEGTYSEYYPNIPQDAEGM
;
A
#
# COMPACT_ATOMS: atom_id res chain seq x y z
N MET A 1 3.79 17.99 -28.19
CA MET A 1 3.69 16.55 -28.51
C MET A 1 2.45 16.03 -27.81
N GLN A 2 1.49 15.50 -28.56
CA GLN A 2 0.29 14.89 -27.97
C GLN A 2 0.74 13.57 -27.33
N ALA A 3 0.64 13.46 -26.01
CA ALA A 3 1.05 12.25 -25.30
C ALA A 3 0.10 11.11 -25.67
N GLY A 4 0.65 10.05 -26.26
CA GLY A 4 -0.07 8.79 -26.41
C GLY A 4 -0.43 8.18 -25.04
N PRO A 5 -1.22 7.10 -25.00
CA PRO A 5 -1.51 6.40 -23.76
C PRO A 5 -0.23 5.95 -23.05
N LEU A 6 -0.32 5.71 -21.74
CA LEU A 6 0.79 5.17 -20.97
C LEU A 6 1.31 3.88 -21.57
N SER A 7 2.63 3.68 -21.45
CA SER A 7 3.23 2.42 -21.90
C SER A 7 2.66 1.24 -21.10
N SER A 8 2.58 0.08 -21.74
CA SER A 8 2.11 -1.14 -21.07
C SER A 8 2.98 -1.51 -19.86
N ASP A 9 4.28 -1.20 -19.90
CA ASP A 9 5.18 -1.46 -18.78
C ASP A 9 4.88 -0.55 -17.58
N GLU A 10 4.66 0.75 -17.82
CA GLU A 10 4.29 1.69 -16.77
C GLU A 10 2.97 1.30 -16.10
N LEU A 11 1.96 0.95 -16.89
CA LEU A 11 0.68 0.44 -16.38
C LEU A 11 0.87 -0.83 -15.53
N ARG A 12 1.69 -1.77 -15.98
CA ARG A 12 1.99 -3.00 -15.26
C ARG A 12 2.68 -2.73 -13.91
N ARG A 13 3.61 -1.77 -13.87
CA ARG A 13 4.32 -1.39 -12.63
C ARG A 13 3.39 -0.68 -11.65
N MET A 14 2.52 0.19 -12.15
CA MET A 14 1.49 0.84 -11.32
C MET A 14 0.48 -0.16 -10.76
N ASP A 15 0.01 -1.11 -11.57
CA ASP A 15 -0.88 -2.19 -11.11
C ASP A 15 -0.21 -3.07 -10.04
N ALA A 16 1.05 -3.46 -10.27
CA ALA A 16 1.81 -4.24 -9.29
C ALA A 16 1.95 -3.52 -7.94
N TYR A 17 2.24 -2.22 -7.98
CA TYR A 17 2.33 -1.40 -6.77
C TYR A 17 0.96 -1.27 -6.08
N TRP A 18 -0.10 -1.00 -6.83
CA TRP A 18 -1.46 -0.92 -6.30
C TRP A 18 -1.89 -2.22 -5.60
N ARG A 19 -1.59 -3.36 -6.22
CA ARG A 19 -1.86 -4.69 -5.66
C ARG A 19 -1.02 -4.98 -4.42
N ALA A 20 0.25 -4.58 -4.40
CA ALA A 20 1.11 -4.71 -3.22
C ALA A 20 0.56 -3.88 -2.05
N ALA A 21 0.16 -2.63 -2.30
CA ALA A 21 -0.44 -1.77 -1.28
C ALA A 21 -1.77 -2.37 -0.76
N ASN A 22 -2.63 -2.87 -1.65
CA ASN A 22 -3.87 -3.56 -1.26
C ASN A 22 -3.61 -4.81 -0.41
N TYR A 23 -2.61 -5.61 -0.78
CA TYR A 23 -2.23 -6.81 -0.04
C TYR A 23 -1.77 -6.47 1.38
N LEU A 24 -0.88 -5.48 1.51
CA LEU A 24 -0.44 -4.96 2.81
C LEU A 24 -1.60 -4.40 3.63
N SER A 25 -2.53 -3.67 3.01
CA SER A 25 -3.71 -3.15 3.70
C SER A 25 -4.61 -4.28 4.23
N VAL A 26 -4.76 -5.38 3.50
CA VAL A 26 -5.47 -6.58 3.98
C VAL A 26 -4.69 -7.21 5.15
N GLY A 27 -3.37 -7.38 5.02
CA GLY A 27 -2.53 -7.88 6.12
C GLY A 27 -2.73 -7.08 7.41
N GLN A 28 -2.67 -5.75 7.33
CA GLN A 28 -2.91 -4.87 8.46
C GLN A 28 -4.27 -5.06 9.14
N ILE A 29 -5.33 -5.36 8.38
CA ILE A 29 -6.69 -5.50 8.92
C ILE A 29 -6.92 -6.91 9.50
N TYR A 30 -6.40 -7.94 8.82
CA TYR A 30 -6.81 -9.32 9.06
C TYR A 30 -5.73 -10.23 9.65
N LEU A 31 -4.45 -10.04 9.31
CA LEU A 31 -3.39 -11.00 9.63
C LEU A 31 -2.66 -10.65 10.93
N LEU A 32 -2.47 -11.66 11.77
CA LEU A 32 -1.61 -11.62 12.96
C LEU A 32 -0.21 -12.16 12.65
N ASP A 33 -0.10 -13.14 11.75
CA ASP A 33 1.14 -13.81 11.34
C ASP A 33 0.99 -14.32 9.88
N ASN A 34 2.06 -14.91 9.34
CA ASN A 34 2.13 -15.49 8.00
C ASN A 34 1.79 -14.47 6.89
N PRO A 35 2.38 -13.25 6.92
CA PRO A 35 2.01 -12.15 6.04
C PRO A 35 2.28 -12.42 4.57
N LEU A 36 3.11 -13.42 4.25
CA LEU A 36 3.46 -13.84 2.88
C LEU A 36 2.86 -15.19 2.49
N LEU A 37 2.01 -15.79 3.34
CA LEU A 37 1.36 -17.08 3.10
C LEU A 37 2.35 -18.20 2.75
N LYS A 38 3.52 -18.24 3.40
CA LYS A 38 4.56 -19.26 3.17
C LYS A 38 4.11 -20.66 3.59
N ARG A 39 3.10 -20.73 4.45
CA ARG A 39 2.35 -21.94 4.81
C ARG A 39 0.86 -21.71 4.55
N PRO A 40 0.04 -22.78 4.39
CA PRO A 40 -1.41 -22.63 4.28
C PRO A 40 -1.97 -21.77 5.40
N LEU A 41 -2.91 -20.88 5.06
CA LEU A 41 -3.55 -19.98 6.01
C LEU A 41 -4.44 -20.77 6.97
N THR A 42 -4.31 -20.48 8.26
CA THR A 42 -5.09 -21.08 9.34
C THR A 42 -5.80 -19.98 10.15
N LEU A 43 -6.73 -20.34 11.03
CA LEU A 43 -7.39 -19.35 11.89
C LEU A 43 -6.42 -18.68 12.87
N ASP A 44 -5.33 -19.36 13.25
CA ASP A 44 -4.30 -18.81 14.14
C ASP A 44 -3.53 -17.64 13.49
N ASP A 45 -3.57 -17.54 12.16
CA ASP A 45 -2.99 -16.42 11.40
C ASP A 45 -3.88 -15.18 11.39
N ILE A 46 -5.13 -15.29 11.83
CA ILE A 46 -6.12 -14.23 11.76
C ILE A 46 -6.22 -13.53 13.10
N LYS A 47 -6.27 -12.20 13.09
CA LYS A 47 -6.46 -11.41 14.31
C LYS A 47 -7.77 -11.83 15.01
N PRO A 48 -7.76 -12.07 16.34
CA PRO A 48 -8.98 -12.38 17.10
C PRO A 48 -10.05 -11.29 17.03
N ARG A 49 -9.64 -10.05 16.79
CA ARG A 49 -10.53 -8.90 16.60
C ARG A 49 -10.12 -8.15 15.35
N LEU A 50 -11.03 -8.12 14.38
CA LEU A 50 -10.84 -7.42 13.11
C LEU A 50 -11.18 -5.94 13.28
N LEU A 51 -10.18 -5.08 13.11
CA LEU A 51 -10.33 -3.62 13.23
C LEU A 51 -9.64 -2.95 12.03
N GLY A 52 -10.35 -2.00 11.42
CA GLY A 52 -9.90 -1.28 10.24
C GLY A 52 -11.02 -1.13 9.22
N HIS A 53 -10.79 -0.34 8.18
CA HIS A 53 -11.77 -0.10 7.14
C HIS A 53 -11.22 -0.49 5.77
N TRP A 54 -11.90 -1.43 5.11
CA TRP A 54 -11.55 -1.84 3.76
C TRP A 54 -12.22 -0.97 2.69
N GLY A 55 -13.48 -0.55 2.87
CA GLY A 55 -14.31 -0.01 1.78
C GLY A 55 -13.68 1.12 0.96
N THR A 56 -12.97 2.07 1.60
CA THR A 56 -12.30 3.19 0.91
C THR A 56 -10.87 2.86 0.47
N THR A 57 -10.24 1.88 1.11
CA THR A 57 -8.78 1.63 1.07
C THR A 57 -8.23 1.31 -0.32
N PRO A 58 -8.85 0.43 -1.14
CA PRO A 58 -8.39 0.19 -2.51
C PRO A 58 -8.43 1.42 -3.41
N GLY A 59 -9.45 2.27 -3.23
CA GLY A 59 -9.59 3.52 -3.96
C GLY A 59 -8.50 4.52 -3.57
N LEU A 60 -8.17 4.60 -2.28
CA LEU A 60 -7.05 5.41 -1.79
C LEU A 60 -5.71 4.90 -2.34
N ASN A 61 -5.43 3.60 -2.29
CA ASN A 61 -4.22 3.01 -2.86
C ASN A 61 -4.11 3.26 -4.37
N PHE A 62 -5.24 3.19 -5.10
CA PHE A 62 -5.29 3.48 -6.53
C PHE A 62 -4.94 4.94 -6.80
N ILE A 63 -5.55 5.88 -6.08
CA ILE A 63 -5.24 7.30 -6.23
C ILE A 63 -3.78 7.56 -5.88
N TYR A 64 -3.27 6.98 -4.79
CA TYR A 64 -1.90 7.18 -4.32
C TYR A 64 -0.86 6.79 -5.38
N VAL A 65 -0.97 5.61 -5.99
CA VAL A 65 0.00 5.20 -7.04
C VAL A 65 -0.04 6.12 -8.26
N HIS A 66 -1.23 6.63 -8.62
CA HIS A 66 -1.38 7.59 -9.71
C HIS A 66 -0.78 8.96 -9.36
N LEU A 67 -0.93 9.42 -8.11
CA LEU A 67 -0.28 10.63 -7.63
C LEU A 67 1.25 10.47 -7.60
N ASN A 68 1.76 9.34 -7.10
CA ASN A 68 3.19 9.01 -7.14
C ASN A 68 3.75 9.06 -8.56
N ARG A 69 3.03 8.53 -9.54
CA ARG A 69 3.42 8.65 -10.96
C ARG A 69 3.56 10.11 -11.36
N VAL A 70 2.54 10.94 -11.10
CA VAL A 70 2.55 12.36 -11.50
C VAL A 70 3.64 13.15 -10.77
N ILE A 71 3.90 12.86 -9.49
CA ILE A 71 5.03 13.42 -8.72
C ILE A 71 6.34 13.12 -9.44
N LYS A 72 6.60 11.86 -9.79
CA LYS A 72 7.86 11.43 -10.42
C LYS A 72 8.01 11.93 -11.85
N GLU A 73 6.93 11.94 -12.63
CA GLU A 73 6.95 12.39 -14.03
C GLU A 73 7.22 13.89 -14.16
N ARG A 74 6.75 14.69 -13.18
CA ARG A 74 6.72 16.15 -13.27
C ARG A 74 7.53 16.87 -12.20
N ASP A 75 8.24 16.13 -11.35
CA ASP A 75 9.00 16.65 -10.22
C ASP A 75 8.16 17.59 -9.32
N LEU A 76 6.95 17.14 -8.96
CA LEU A 76 6.01 17.97 -8.20
C LEU A 76 6.25 17.87 -6.70
N ASN A 77 6.27 19.02 -6.03
CA ASN A 77 6.04 19.11 -4.61
C ASN A 77 4.53 18.99 -4.33
N MET A 78 4.08 17.90 -3.70
CA MET A 78 2.68 17.59 -3.48
C MET A 78 2.40 17.18 -2.04
N ILE A 79 1.26 17.62 -1.50
CA ILE A 79 0.70 17.14 -0.24
C ILE A 79 -0.60 16.39 -0.55
N TYR A 80 -0.74 15.17 -0.02
CA TYR A 80 -1.96 14.39 -0.14
C TYR A 80 -2.84 14.54 1.11
N VAL A 81 -4.02 15.16 0.96
CA VAL A 81 -5.01 15.30 2.04
C VAL A 81 -6.06 14.21 1.89
N CYS A 82 -5.97 13.17 2.73
CA CYS A 82 -6.90 12.05 2.69
C CYS A 82 -8.22 12.38 3.41
N GLY A 83 -9.25 12.75 2.63
CA GLY A 83 -10.60 13.01 3.14
C GLY A 83 -11.20 11.82 3.92
N PRO A 84 -11.31 10.61 3.34
CA PRO A 84 -11.80 9.44 4.06
C PRO A 84 -10.69 8.83 4.94
N GLY A 85 -10.25 9.56 5.97
CA GLY A 85 -9.11 9.21 6.82
C GLY A 85 -9.23 7.90 7.61
N HIS A 86 -10.42 7.31 7.68
CA HIS A 86 -10.62 5.98 8.26
C HIS A 86 -9.97 4.87 7.41
N GLY A 87 -9.57 5.16 6.17
CA GLY A 87 -8.74 4.33 5.29
C GLY A 87 -7.24 4.34 5.63
N GLY A 88 -6.88 4.49 6.91
CA GLY A 88 -5.50 4.49 7.39
C GLY A 88 -4.61 3.36 6.84
N PRO A 89 -5.10 2.11 6.66
CA PRO A 89 -4.28 1.04 6.10
C PRO A 89 -3.73 1.32 4.69
N ALA A 90 -4.37 2.18 3.91
CA ALA A 90 -3.87 2.62 2.61
C ALA A 90 -2.58 3.42 2.77
N LEU A 91 -2.61 4.44 3.63
CA LEU A 91 -1.48 5.36 3.81
C LEU A 91 -0.28 4.62 4.39
N VAL A 92 -0.50 3.82 5.44
CA VAL A 92 0.56 3.01 6.07
C VAL A 92 1.19 2.05 5.05
N ALA A 93 0.38 1.37 4.22
CA ALA A 93 0.91 0.49 3.18
C ALA A 93 1.81 1.24 2.18
N ASN A 94 1.41 2.45 1.76
CA ASN A 94 2.19 3.24 0.81
C ASN A 94 3.51 3.72 1.41
N VAL A 95 3.48 4.32 2.60
CA VAL A 95 4.72 4.81 3.23
C VAL A 95 5.65 3.67 3.65
N TYR A 96 5.13 2.47 3.90
CA TYR A 96 5.94 1.26 4.06
C TYR A 96 6.62 0.84 2.75
N LEU A 97 5.90 0.83 1.63
CA LEU A 97 6.47 0.52 0.30
C LEU A 97 7.50 1.57 -0.16
N GLU A 98 7.38 2.81 0.30
CA GLU A 98 8.34 3.89 0.05
C GLU A 98 9.57 3.83 0.95
N GLY A 99 9.56 2.99 2.00
CA GLY A 99 10.63 2.88 2.99
C GLY A 99 10.62 3.96 4.07
N THR A 100 9.89 5.06 3.87
CA THR A 100 9.79 6.17 4.83
C THR A 100 9.19 5.71 6.16
N TYR A 101 8.28 4.75 6.17
CA TYR A 101 7.77 4.18 7.43
C TYR A 101 8.90 3.56 8.27
N SER A 102 9.82 2.83 7.66
CA SER A 102 10.96 2.20 8.33
C SER A 102 12.05 3.20 8.75
N GLU A 103 12.16 4.35 8.08
CA GLU A 103 13.03 5.45 8.52
C GLU A 103 12.57 6.02 9.87
N TYR A 104 11.26 6.16 10.08
CA TYR A 104 10.67 6.65 11.33
C TYR A 104 10.49 5.55 12.39
N TYR A 105 10.22 4.31 11.95
CA TYR A 105 10.03 3.14 12.82
C TYR A 105 11.05 2.04 12.45
N PRO A 106 12.31 2.14 12.92
CA PRO A 106 13.37 1.19 12.55
C PRO A 106 13.10 -0.26 12.97
N ASN A 107 12.19 -0.48 13.92
CA ASN A 107 11.75 -1.81 14.36
C ASN A 107 10.72 -2.46 13.41
N ILE A 108 10.37 -1.80 12.30
CA ILE A 108 9.49 -2.31 11.25
C ILE A 108 10.27 -2.21 9.93
N PRO A 109 11.25 -3.12 9.69
CA PRO A 109 12.09 -3.10 8.50
C PRO A 109 11.30 -3.43 7.23
N GLN A 110 11.81 -3.01 6.07
CA GLN A 110 11.16 -3.27 4.78
C GLN A 110 11.44 -4.69 4.25
N ASP A 111 11.05 -5.71 5.02
CA ASP A 111 11.25 -7.12 4.70
C ASP A 111 10.10 -8.00 5.25
N ALA A 112 10.30 -9.32 5.30
CA ALA A 112 9.27 -10.25 5.76
C ALA A 112 9.06 -10.25 7.29
N GLU A 113 9.98 -9.70 8.07
CA GLU A 113 9.85 -9.59 9.53
C GLU A 113 9.10 -8.32 9.92
N GLY A 114 9.27 -7.23 9.17
CA GLY A 114 8.50 -6.01 9.37
C GLY A 114 7.08 -6.03 8.80
N MET A 115 6.75 -7.02 7.96
CA MET A 115 5.38 -7.27 7.47
C MET A 115 4.54 -8.06 8.48
#